data_AF-A0A0C9Q8G1-F1
#
_entry.id   AF-A0A0C9Q8G1-F1
#
_cell.length_a   1.000
_cell.length_b   1.000
_cell.length_c   1.000
_cell.angle_alpha   90.00
_cell.angle_beta   90.00
_cell.angle_gamma   90.00
#
_symmetry.space_group_name_H-M   'P 1'
#
loop_
_entity.id
_entity.type
_entity.pdbx_description
1 polymer ?
#
loop_
_entity_poly.entity_id
_entity_poly.type
_entity_poly.pdbx_seq_one_letter_code
_entity_poly.pdbx_strand_id
1 'polypeptide(L)'
;MWTASRMLLGVVVLAAALGEYHVEGNTTVAIAKEECRKRIADCSMSKGASTPVCGSDGVTYPSQCQVVSRQCQGESILIKHTGPCPETPPCFSARVTARPGSRPVCRPDGTWAPIQCHTETGYCWCVTPQGRPLSDTSVKNEKPRCPKATATSGTASTRSGQRRRSPNWKQRRQYTSRHRNTCDRAEKSTFNTNLIGNFKIEYRRTNISSDGT
;
A
#
# COMPACT_ATOMS: atom_id res chain seq x y z
N MET A 1 62.59 -28.21 -58.12
CA MET A 1 63.61 -28.84 -57.27
C MET A 1 63.44 -28.32 -55.84
N TRP A 2 63.16 -29.23 -54.91
CA TRP A 2 63.39 -29.21 -53.45
C TRP A 2 62.58 -28.27 -52.53
N THR A 3 61.98 -28.91 -51.52
CA THR A 3 61.31 -28.41 -50.32
C THR A 3 62.30 -28.15 -49.16
N ALA A 4 62.04 -27.17 -48.27
CA ALA A 4 62.20 -27.22 -46.79
C ALA A 4 62.25 -25.78 -46.21
N SER A 5 61.32 -25.29 -45.37
CA SER A 5 60.97 -25.60 -43.96
C SER A 5 61.74 -24.80 -42.88
N ARG A 6 60.96 -24.24 -41.93
CA ARG A 6 61.27 -23.64 -40.59
C ARG A 6 61.66 -22.15 -40.58
N MET A 7 61.18 -21.29 -39.68
CA MET A 7 60.45 -21.46 -38.41
C MET A 7 59.76 -20.13 -38.03
N LEU A 8 58.64 -20.24 -37.32
CA LEU A 8 57.91 -19.17 -36.63
C LEU A 8 58.84 -18.29 -35.77
N LEU A 9 58.53 -16.98 -35.71
CA LEU A 9 58.43 -16.13 -34.50
C LEU A 9 58.80 -14.68 -34.86
N GLY A 10 57.89 -13.74 -34.62
CA GLY A 10 58.28 -12.32 -34.60
C GLY A 10 57.18 -11.33 -34.99
N VAL A 11 56.07 -11.35 -34.24
CA VAL A 11 55.28 -10.17 -33.84
C VAL A 11 55.07 -9.06 -34.89
N VAL A 12 53.90 -9.16 -35.52
CA VAL A 12 53.05 -8.09 -36.05
C VAL A 12 53.58 -6.66 -35.88
N VAL A 13 54.00 -6.15 -37.04
CA VAL A 13 54.23 -4.77 -37.47
C VAL A 13 53.28 -3.74 -36.82
N LEU A 14 53.90 -2.63 -36.39
CA LEU A 14 53.30 -1.34 -36.07
C LEU A 14 51.99 -1.03 -36.84
N ALA A 15 50.88 -0.85 -36.11
CA ALA A 15 49.70 -0.18 -36.64
C ALA A 15 49.72 1.29 -36.21
N ALA A 16 50.06 2.17 -37.15
CA ALA A 16 49.83 3.59 -37.06
C ALA A 16 48.57 3.96 -37.86
N ALA A 17 47.76 4.83 -37.24
CA ALA A 17 46.81 5.76 -37.84
C ALA A 17 45.52 5.20 -38.49
N LEU A 18 44.40 5.69 -37.94
CA LEU A 18 43.02 5.67 -38.45
C LEU A 18 42.22 4.36 -38.28
N GLY A 19 42.07 3.94 -37.02
CA GLY A 19 41.04 3.01 -36.58
C GLY A 19 40.14 3.70 -35.54
N GLU A 20 38.83 3.65 -35.77
CA GLU A 20 37.75 4.26 -35.00
C GLU A 20 37.92 4.12 -33.48
N TYR A 21 37.94 5.26 -32.77
CA TYR A 21 37.80 5.31 -31.32
C TYR A 21 36.36 4.95 -30.95
N HIS A 22 36.05 3.67 -30.81
CA HIS A 22 34.86 3.27 -30.05
C HIS A 22 35.14 3.40 -28.54
N VAL A 23 35.08 4.63 -28.04
CA VAL A 23 34.84 4.94 -26.61
C VAL A 23 33.60 5.82 -26.52
N GLU A 24 32.45 5.31 -26.94
CA GLU A 24 31.24 6.16 -27.06
C GLU A 24 30.08 5.77 -26.14
N GLY A 25 30.25 4.76 -25.28
CA GLY A 25 29.20 4.37 -24.32
C GLY A 25 29.49 4.67 -22.85
N ASN A 26 30.72 4.47 -22.40
CA ASN A 26 31.01 4.36 -20.97
C ASN A 26 31.40 5.70 -20.32
N THR A 27 32.12 6.56 -21.04
CA THR A 27 32.67 7.81 -20.49
C THR A 27 31.60 8.88 -20.32
N THR A 28 30.65 8.99 -21.23
CA THR A 28 29.53 9.95 -21.15
C THR A 28 28.59 9.63 -19.99
N VAL A 29 28.32 8.34 -19.74
CA VAL A 29 27.54 7.86 -18.60
C VAL A 29 28.25 8.13 -17.28
N ALA A 30 29.57 7.91 -17.22
CA ALA A 30 30.38 8.21 -16.04
C ALA A 30 30.41 9.72 -15.72
N ILE A 31 30.55 10.57 -16.74
CA ILE A 31 30.52 12.03 -16.60
C ILE A 31 29.14 12.49 -16.10
N ALA A 32 28.05 11.98 -16.68
CA ALA A 32 26.68 12.32 -16.26
C ALA A 32 26.40 11.92 -14.79
N LYS A 33 26.93 10.77 -14.35
CA LYS A 33 26.81 10.29 -12.97
C LYS A 33 27.59 11.17 -11.99
N GLU A 34 28.79 11.60 -12.36
CA GLU A 34 29.61 12.50 -11.53
C GLU A 34 28.99 13.89 -11.44
N GLU A 35 28.49 14.42 -12.54
CA GLU A 35 27.77 15.70 -12.58
C GLU A 35 26.53 15.67 -11.68
N CYS A 36 25.77 14.57 -11.74
CA CYS A 36 24.66 14.35 -10.82
C CYS A 36 25.12 14.36 -9.35
N ARG A 37 26.21 13.66 -9.02
CA ARG A 37 26.72 13.59 -7.65
C ARG A 37 27.03 14.98 -7.10
N LYS A 38 27.65 15.84 -7.90
CA LYS A 38 27.92 17.24 -7.54
C LYS A 38 26.63 18.02 -7.31
N ARG A 39 25.66 17.92 -8.23
CA ARG A 39 24.34 18.58 -8.08
C ARG A 39 23.60 18.19 -6.79
N ILE A 40 23.68 16.91 -6.39
CA ILE A 40 23.07 16.44 -5.12
C ILE A 40 23.83 17.01 -3.91
N ALA A 41 25.17 17.04 -3.96
CA ALA A 41 26.00 17.58 -2.90
C ALA A 41 25.74 19.08 -2.69
N ASP A 42 25.69 19.85 -3.78
CA ASP A 42 25.40 21.29 -3.75
C ASP A 42 23.99 21.56 -3.20
N CYS A 43 23.01 20.75 -3.62
CA CYS A 43 21.65 20.83 -3.08
C CYS A 43 21.62 20.56 -1.57
N SER A 44 22.37 19.56 -1.10
CA SER A 44 22.39 19.17 0.32
C SER A 44 22.96 20.26 1.23
N MET A 45 23.79 21.15 0.68
CA MET A 45 24.36 22.29 1.41
C MET A 45 23.47 23.54 1.41
N SER A 46 22.37 23.53 0.65
CA SER A 46 21.42 24.64 0.59
C SER A 46 20.52 24.74 1.84
N LYS A 47 20.17 25.97 2.25
CA LYS A 47 19.17 26.17 3.31
C LYS A 47 17.81 25.65 2.82
N GLY A 48 17.24 24.69 3.54
CA GLY A 48 16.00 24.01 3.14
C GLY A 48 16.21 22.64 2.50
N ALA A 49 17.43 22.10 2.46
CA ALA A 49 17.71 20.76 1.96
C ALA A 49 16.97 19.61 2.69
N SER A 50 16.31 19.88 3.82
CA SER A 50 15.48 18.91 4.56
C SER A 50 13.99 19.25 4.55
N THR A 51 13.57 20.32 3.86
CA THR A 51 12.15 20.64 3.75
C THR A 51 11.50 19.70 2.73
N PRO A 52 10.39 19.03 3.10
CA PRO A 52 9.70 18.16 2.17
C PRO A 52 9.14 18.95 0.98
N VAL A 53 9.00 18.31 -0.16
CA VAL A 53 8.46 18.90 -1.39
C VAL A 53 7.46 17.95 -2.06
N CYS A 54 6.49 18.51 -2.77
CA CYS A 54 5.54 17.74 -3.56
C CYS A 54 6.03 17.63 -5.00
N GLY A 55 6.21 16.40 -5.48
CA GLY A 55 6.54 16.12 -6.87
C GLY A 55 5.34 16.23 -7.81
N SER A 56 5.62 16.36 -9.11
CA SER A 56 4.62 16.35 -10.18
C SER A 56 3.91 15.01 -10.33
N ASP A 57 4.50 13.96 -9.78
CA ASP A 57 3.96 12.61 -9.66
C ASP A 57 3.01 12.44 -8.45
N GLY A 58 2.82 13.50 -7.65
CA GLY A 58 1.98 13.47 -6.46
C GLY A 58 2.62 12.78 -5.25
N VAL A 59 3.92 12.48 -5.32
CA VAL A 59 4.68 11.90 -4.21
C VAL A 59 5.31 13.00 -3.37
N THR A 60 5.19 12.87 -2.06
CA THR A 60 5.93 13.72 -1.11
C THR A 60 7.36 13.20 -0.96
N TYR A 61 8.33 14.02 -1.32
CA TYR A 61 9.74 13.74 -1.12
C TYR A 61 10.22 14.41 0.18
N PRO A 62 10.96 13.73 1.08
CA PRO A 62 11.61 14.35 2.25
C PRO A 62 12.47 15.56 1.95
N SER A 63 12.98 15.71 0.72
CA SER A 63 13.73 16.90 0.32
C SER A 63 13.74 17.15 -1.17
N GLN A 64 14.01 18.40 -1.55
CA GLN A 64 14.32 18.78 -2.93
C GLN A 64 15.50 17.98 -3.50
N CYS A 65 16.51 17.65 -2.68
CA CYS A 65 17.69 16.91 -3.14
C CYS A 65 17.38 15.45 -3.46
N GLN A 66 16.37 14.87 -2.82
CA GLN A 66 15.89 13.55 -3.21
C GLN A 66 15.22 13.58 -4.58
N VAL A 67 14.48 14.66 -4.93
CA VAL A 67 13.93 14.84 -6.28
C VAL A 67 15.05 14.95 -7.31
N VAL A 68 16.10 15.73 -7.03
CA VAL A 68 17.30 15.80 -7.90
C VAL A 68 17.94 14.42 -8.08
N SER A 69 18.03 13.63 -7.01
CA SER A 69 18.55 12.26 -7.07
C SER A 69 17.71 11.35 -7.99
N ARG A 70 16.37 11.43 -7.91
CA ARG A 70 15.47 10.70 -8.82
C ARG A 70 15.63 11.13 -10.27
N GLN A 71 15.79 12.44 -10.53
CA GLN A 71 16.04 12.95 -11.87
C GLN A 71 17.32 12.36 -12.48
N CYS A 72 18.36 12.17 -11.68
CA CYS A 72 19.57 11.50 -12.13
C CYS A 72 19.40 10.01 -12.43
N GLN A 73 18.37 9.37 -11.88
CA GLN A 73 17.99 8.00 -12.20
C GLN A 73 17.13 7.91 -13.48
N GLY A 74 16.87 9.04 -14.14
CA GLY A 74 16.08 9.12 -15.37
C GLY A 74 14.61 9.44 -15.14
N GLU A 75 14.20 9.80 -13.92
CA GLU A 75 12.80 10.15 -13.62
C GLU A 75 12.52 11.64 -13.93
N SER A 76 11.49 11.92 -14.74
CA SER A 76 11.11 13.30 -15.08
C SER A 76 10.15 13.91 -14.04
N ILE A 77 10.63 14.11 -12.81
CA ILE A 77 9.83 14.66 -11.70
C ILE A 77 10.12 16.14 -11.53
N LEU A 78 9.08 16.98 -11.56
CA LEU A 78 9.16 18.41 -11.26
C LEU A 78 8.66 18.68 -9.84
N ILE A 79 9.20 19.69 -9.16
CA ILE A 79 8.64 20.13 -7.88
C ILE A 79 7.44 21.02 -8.16
N LYS A 80 6.26 20.62 -7.70
CA LYS A 80 5.02 21.37 -7.85
C LYS A 80 4.90 22.48 -6.81
N HIS A 81 5.21 22.17 -5.56
CA HIS A 81 5.29 23.14 -4.46
C HIS A 81 6.15 22.60 -3.30
N THR A 82 6.63 23.52 -2.45
CA THR A 82 7.29 23.18 -1.18
C THR A 82 6.26 22.66 -0.18
N GLY A 83 6.68 21.79 0.73
CA GLY A 83 5.81 21.06 1.66
C GLY A 83 5.33 19.71 1.12
N PRO A 84 4.69 18.89 1.97
CA PRO A 84 4.10 17.62 1.55
C PRO A 84 3.01 17.85 0.50
N CYS A 85 2.84 16.90 -0.42
CA CYS A 85 1.70 16.93 -1.33
C CYS A 85 0.39 17.04 -0.55
N PRO A 86 -0.60 17.79 -1.06
CA PRO A 86 -1.91 17.86 -0.44
C PRO A 86 -2.42 16.44 -0.23
N GLU A 87 -2.85 16.13 0.99
CA GLU A 87 -3.40 14.82 1.27
C GLU A 87 -4.60 14.61 0.35
N THR A 88 -4.47 13.66 -0.58
CA THR A 88 -5.61 13.25 -1.38
C THR A 88 -6.60 12.57 -0.43
N PRO A 89 -7.87 12.98 -0.45
CA PRO A 89 -8.89 12.39 0.41
C PRO A 89 -8.83 10.85 0.35
N PRO A 90 -8.96 10.13 1.48
CA PRO A 90 -8.69 8.70 1.55
C PRO A 90 -9.42 7.86 0.49
N CYS A 91 -10.64 8.24 0.13
CA CYS A 91 -11.39 7.54 -0.91
C CYS A 91 -10.76 7.72 -2.29
N PHE A 92 -10.33 8.93 -2.65
CA PHE A 92 -9.67 9.19 -3.93
C PHE A 92 -8.35 8.44 -4.03
N SER A 93 -7.55 8.41 -2.96
CA SER A 93 -6.32 7.63 -2.88
C SER A 93 -6.59 6.14 -3.10
N ALA A 94 -7.60 5.57 -2.42
CA ALA A 94 -8.00 4.18 -2.60
C ALA A 94 -8.55 3.90 -4.01
N ARG A 95 -9.17 4.89 -4.66
CA ARG A 95 -9.73 4.75 -6.01
C ARG A 95 -8.67 4.59 -7.10
N VAL A 96 -7.49 5.18 -6.91
CA VAL A 96 -6.38 5.10 -7.86
C VAL A 96 -5.69 3.73 -7.78
N THR A 97 -5.63 3.12 -6.59
CA THR A 97 -4.94 1.83 -6.38
C THR A 97 -5.87 0.62 -6.45
N ALA A 98 -7.19 0.81 -6.43
CA ALA A 98 -8.16 -0.28 -6.50
C ALA A 98 -8.23 -0.94 -7.88
N ARG A 99 -8.60 -2.23 -7.88
CA ARG A 99 -8.87 -2.99 -9.10
C ARG A 99 -10.14 -2.45 -9.79
N PRO A 100 -10.29 -2.60 -11.12
CA PRO A 100 -11.45 -2.12 -11.86
C PRO A 100 -12.81 -2.55 -11.27
N GLY A 101 -12.91 -3.77 -10.74
CA GLY A 101 -14.13 -4.32 -10.12
C GLY A 101 -14.46 -3.82 -8.71
N SER A 102 -13.44 -3.37 -7.95
CA SER A 102 -13.52 -3.00 -6.53
C SER A 102 -13.27 -1.53 -6.26
N ARG A 103 -13.30 -0.71 -7.32
CA ARG A 103 -13.00 0.71 -7.25
C ARG A 103 -14.05 1.44 -6.41
N PRO A 104 -13.66 2.08 -5.29
CA PRO A 104 -14.62 2.69 -4.38
C PRO A 104 -15.35 3.87 -5.02
N VAL A 105 -16.58 4.06 -4.58
CA VAL A 105 -17.43 5.20 -4.88
C VAL A 105 -17.12 6.31 -3.88
N CYS A 106 -16.67 7.44 -4.40
CA CYS A 106 -16.31 8.61 -3.59
C CYS A 106 -17.30 9.73 -3.84
N ARG A 107 -17.57 10.52 -2.81
CA ARG A 107 -18.26 11.79 -2.93
C ARG A 107 -17.34 12.86 -3.55
N PRO A 108 -17.88 14.00 -4.03
CA PRO A 108 -17.08 15.08 -4.59
C PRO A 108 -16.07 15.69 -3.60
N ASP A 109 -16.38 15.66 -2.30
CA ASP A 109 -15.50 16.08 -1.20
C ASP A 109 -14.37 15.09 -0.91
N GLY A 110 -14.33 13.95 -1.62
CA GLY A 110 -13.35 12.89 -1.42
C GLY A 110 -13.60 11.99 -0.22
N THR A 111 -14.73 12.16 0.47
CA THR A 111 -15.19 11.21 1.49
C THR A 111 -15.78 9.97 0.83
N TRP A 112 -15.86 8.88 1.61
CA TRP A 112 -16.46 7.63 1.17
C TRP A 112 -17.97 7.80 0.98
N ALA A 113 -18.50 7.37 -0.17
CA ALA A 113 -19.93 7.22 -0.32
C ALA A 113 -20.42 6.12 0.65
N PRO A 114 -21.60 6.28 1.27
CA PRO A 114 -22.05 5.39 2.33
C PRO A 114 -22.38 3.99 1.79
N ILE A 115 -22.70 3.87 0.50
CA ILE A 115 -22.87 2.61 -0.21
C ILE A 115 -21.63 2.38 -1.08
N GLN A 116 -21.05 1.20 -0.98
CA GLN A 116 -19.99 0.70 -1.86
C GLN A 116 -20.49 -0.55 -2.58
N CYS A 117 -20.03 -0.78 -3.80
CA CYS A 117 -20.42 -1.94 -4.60
C CYS A 117 -19.20 -2.56 -5.28
N HIS A 118 -19.17 -3.89 -5.32
CA HIS A 118 -18.25 -4.67 -6.14
C HIS A 118 -18.96 -5.03 -7.45
N THR A 119 -18.50 -4.46 -8.55
CA THR A 119 -19.23 -4.52 -9.82
C THR A 119 -19.25 -5.93 -10.43
N GLU A 120 -18.16 -6.69 -10.27
CA GLU A 120 -18.04 -8.04 -10.83
C GLU A 120 -18.91 -9.08 -10.10
N THR A 121 -19.13 -8.91 -8.80
CA THR A 121 -19.89 -9.89 -7.98
C THR A 121 -21.34 -9.44 -7.72
N GLY A 122 -21.66 -8.18 -8.01
CA GLY A 122 -22.97 -7.58 -7.78
C GLY A 122 -23.28 -7.29 -6.30
N TYR A 123 -22.32 -7.45 -5.39
CA TYR A 123 -22.54 -7.17 -3.98
C TYR A 123 -22.36 -5.69 -3.66
N CYS A 124 -23.29 -5.13 -2.89
CA CYS A 124 -23.20 -3.79 -2.32
C CYS A 124 -23.31 -3.84 -0.80
N TRP A 125 -22.58 -2.98 -0.09
CA TRP A 125 -22.55 -2.91 1.37
C TRP A 125 -22.46 -1.45 1.85
N CYS A 126 -22.76 -1.21 3.12
CA CYS A 126 -22.57 0.09 3.74
C CYS A 126 -21.15 0.25 4.29
N VAL A 127 -20.62 1.47 4.27
CA VAL A 127 -19.32 1.80 4.87
C VAL A 127 -19.42 2.96 5.88
N THR A 128 -18.48 3.00 6.83
CA THR A 128 -18.30 4.11 7.75
C THR A 128 -17.75 5.35 7.02
N PRO A 129 -17.77 6.55 7.63
CA PRO A 129 -17.09 7.73 7.06
C PRO A 129 -15.60 7.54 6.77
N GLN A 130 -14.96 6.54 7.39
CA GLN A 130 -13.55 6.15 7.17
C GLN A 130 -13.39 5.05 6.11
N GLY A 131 -14.48 4.58 5.50
CA GLY A 131 -14.45 3.55 4.44
C GLY A 131 -14.49 2.10 4.92
N ARG A 132 -14.70 1.84 6.21
CA ARG A 132 -14.77 0.47 6.73
C ARG A 132 -16.14 -0.15 6.46
N PRO A 133 -16.23 -1.40 5.97
CA PRO A 133 -17.51 -2.06 5.74
C PRO A 133 -18.27 -2.30 7.06
N LEU A 134 -19.59 -2.07 7.05
CA LEU A 134 -20.49 -2.41 8.13
C LEU A 134 -20.95 -3.87 7.98
N SER A 135 -20.83 -4.65 9.05
CA SER A 135 -21.37 -6.01 9.12
C SER A 135 -22.88 -6.03 8.89
N ASP A 136 -23.38 -7.11 8.28
CA ASP A 136 -24.81 -7.36 8.01
C ASP A 136 -25.49 -6.32 7.11
N THR A 137 -24.73 -5.58 6.30
CA THR A 137 -25.27 -4.63 5.31
C THR A 137 -25.04 -5.05 3.87
N SER A 138 -24.37 -6.19 3.65
CA SER A 138 -24.08 -6.71 2.32
C SER A 138 -25.32 -7.32 1.67
N VAL A 139 -25.69 -6.83 0.50
CA VAL A 139 -26.80 -7.32 -0.32
C VAL A 139 -26.32 -7.59 -1.75
N LYS A 140 -26.97 -8.52 -2.47
CA LYS A 140 -26.62 -8.88 -3.85
C LYS A 140 -27.62 -8.25 -4.81
N ASN A 141 -27.13 -7.60 -5.86
CA ASN A 141 -27.91 -6.94 -6.93
C ASN A 141 -28.87 -5.83 -6.46
N GLU A 142 -28.78 -5.41 -5.20
CA GLU A 142 -29.62 -4.37 -4.60
C GLU A 142 -28.76 -3.32 -3.89
N LYS A 143 -29.37 -2.19 -3.50
CA LYS A 143 -28.69 -1.14 -2.72
C LYS A 143 -29.10 -1.25 -1.25
N PRO A 144 -28.13 -1.39 -0.32
CA PRO A 144 -28.46 -1.50 1.10
C PRO A 144 -28.91 -0.14 1.67
N ARG A 145 -29.71 -0.20 2.73
CA ARG A 145 -30.14 0.99 3.48
C ARG A 145 -29.08 1.34 4.52
N CYS A 146 -28.25 2.34 4.22
CA CYS A 146 -27.20 2.76 5.15
C CYS A 146 -27.71 3.75 6.21
N PRO A 147 -27.18 3.69 7.44
CA PRO A 147 -27.43 4.70 8.45
C PRO A 147 -27.00 6.08 7.93
N LYS A 148 -27.87 7.08 8.01
CA LYS A 148 -27.49 8.46 7.68
C LYS A 148 -26.51 8.95 8.74
N ALA A 149 -25.39 9.51 8.31
CA ALA A 149 -24.50 10.26 9.19
C ALA A 149 -25.20 11.58 9.56
N THR A 150 -26.17 11.52 10.48
CA THR A 150 -26.74 12.72 11.07
C THR A 150 -25.70 13.33 11.99
N ALA A 151 -25.26 14.54 11.66
CA ALA A 151 -24.50 15.42 12.54
C ALA A 151 -25.38 15.84 13.73
N THR A 152 -25.73 14.88 14.60
CA THR A 152 -26.35 15.12 15.88
C THR A 152 -26.09 13.90 16.76
N SER A 153 -25.00 13.96 17.50
CA SER A 153 -24.92 13.33 18.81
C SER A 153 -26.02 13.94 19.68
N GLY A 154 -27.23 13.38 19.59
CA GLY A 154 -28.39 13.86 20.34
C GLY A 154 -29.34 12.72 20.56
N THR A 155 -29.27 12.14 21.77
CA THR A 155 -30.19 11.14 22.33
C THR A 155 -30.36 9.84 21.55
N ALA A 156 -29.84 8.77 22.14
CA ALA A 156 -30.29 7.41 21.88
C ALA A 156 -31.82 7.36 22.00
N SER A 157 -32.51 7.28 20.86
CA SER A 157 -33.93 6.90 20.83
C SER A 157 -34.00 5.46 21.32
N THR A 158 -34.36 5.29 22.58
CA THR A 158 -34.89 4.05 23.16
C THR A 158 -36.16 3.66 22.41
N ARG A 159 -36.01 3.07 21.22
CA ARG A 159 -37.11 2.32 20.61
C ARG A 159 -37.25 1.04 21.42
N SER A 160 -38.22 1.08 22.32
CA SER A 160 -38.72 0.00 23.15
C SER A 160 -39.06 -1.23 22.31
N GLY A 161 -38.06 -2.07 22.06
CA GLY A 161 -38.26 -3.46 21.66
C GLY A 161 -38.34 -4.31 22.92
N GLN A 162 -39.52 -4.84 23.22
CA GLN A 162 -39.76 -5.80 24.29
C GLN A 162 -38.78 -6.97 24.16
N ARG A 163 -37.72 -6.97 24.98
CA ARG A 163 -36.91 -8.17 25.20
C ARG A 163 -37.69 -9.07 26.14
N ARG A 164 -38.20 -10.19 25.64
CA ARG A 164 -38.65 -11.31 26.48
C ARG A 164 -37.48 -11.68 27.40
N ARG A 165 -37.63 -11.41 28.70
CA ARG A 165 -36.64 -11.75 29.72
C ARG A 165 -36.67 -13.26 29.94
N SER A 166 -35.54 -13.93 29.70
CA SER A 166 -35.33 -15.29 30.16
C SER A 166 -35.21 -15.27 31.71
N PRO A 167 -35.79 -16.24 32.45
CA PRO A 167 -36.03 -16.07 33.89
C PRO A 167 -34.81 -16.14 34.80
N ASN A 168 -33.62 -16.48 34.30
CA ASN A 168 -32.49 -16.81 35.18
C ASN A 168 -31.26 -15.91 35.04
N TRP A 169 -31.41 -14.62 35.34
CA TRP A 169 -30.33 -13.62 35.30
C TRP A 169 -29.57 -13.45 36.63
N LYS A 170 -29.99 -14.12 37.71
CA LYS A 170 -29.53 -13.77 39.07
C LYS A 170 -28.12 -14.24 39.46
N GLN A 171 -27.41 -15.01 38.62
CA GLN A 171 -26.09 -15.54 39.02
C GLN A 171 -24.88 -14.96 38.27
N ARG A 172 -25.05 -13.93 37.44
CA ARG A 172 -23.93 -13.31 36.70
C ARG A 172 -23.68 -11.86 37.10
N ARG A 173 -23.90 -11.54 38.38
CA ARG A 173 -23.84 -10.17 38.90
C ARG A 173 -22.51 -9.85 39.60
N GLN A 174 -21.39 -10.35 39.08
CA GLN A 174 -20.07 -10.09 39.66
C GLN A 174 -18.96 -9.88 38.61
N TYR A 175 -19.25 -9.17 37.53
CA TYR A 175 -18.19 -8.54 36.73
C TYR A 175 -18.58 -7.11 36.41
N THR A 176 -17.86 -6.19 37.04
CA THR A 176 -18.09 -4.75 37.02
C THR A 176 -17.92 -4.20 35.61
N SER A 177 -18.85 -3.34 35.20
CA SER A 177 -19.00 -2.82 33.84
C SER A 177 -18.08 -1.65 33.54
N ARG A 178 -16.75 -1.84 33.60
CA ARG A 178 -15.79 -0.83 33.13
C ARG A 178 -14.78 -1.49 32.20
N HIS A 179 -14.69 -0.97 30.98
CA HIS A 179 -13.88 -1.46 29.83
C HIS A 179 -14.53 -2.51 28.93
N ARG A 180 -15.42 -2.07 28.05
CA ARG A 180 -15.94 -2.90 26.95
C ARG A 180 -15.09 -2.83 25.66
N ASN A 181 -13.94 -2.17 25.66
CA ASN A 181 -13.18 -1.89 24.43
C ASN A 181 -11.68 -2.24 24.49
N THR A 182 -11.20 -2.93 25.52
CA THR A 182 -9.80 -3.37 25.62
C THR A 182 -9.80 -4.81 26.11
N CYS A 183 -9.56 -5.77 25.21
CA CYS A 183 -9.27 -7.14 25.63
C CYS A 183 -7.88 -7.18 26.25
N ASP A 184 -7.76 -7.80 27.42
CA ASP A 184 -6.47 -7.91 28.10
C ASP A 184 -5.56 -8.93 27.38
N ARG A 185 -4.24 -8.84 27.62
CA ARG A 185 -3.24 -9.74 27.03
C ARG A 185 -3.54 -11.21 27.32
N ALA A 186 -4.09 -11.53 28.49
CA ALA A 186 -4.52 -12.88 28.84
C ALA A 186 -5.70 -13.35 27.98
N GLU A 187 -6.74 -12.52 27.81
CA GLU A 187 -7.91 -12.83 26.98
C GLU A 187 -7.53 -13.03 25.51
N LYS A 188 -6.61 -12.21 25.01
CA LYS A 188 -6.07 -12.33 23.65
C LYS A 188 -5.27 -13.62 23.48
N SER A 189 -4.50 -14.03 24.49
CA SER A 189 -3.76 -15.30 24.49
C SER A 189 -4.71 -16.51 24.46
N THR A 190 -5.76 -16.49 25.27
CA THR A 190 -6.79 -17.54 25.27
C THR A 190 -7.50 -17.64 23.92
N PHE A 191 -7.88 -16.50 23.34
CA PHE A 191 -8.51 -16.49 22.01
C PHE A 191 -7.58 -17.05 20.93
N ASN A 192 -6.33 -16.63 20.91
CA ASN A 192 -5.33 -17.13 19.97
C ASN A 192 -5.07 -18.64 20.15
N THR A 193 -5.10 -19.14 21.38
CA THR A 193 -4.93 -20.57 21.67
C THR A 193 -6.13 -21.39 21.16
N ASN A 194 -7.34 -20.88 21.34
CA ASN A 194 -8.57 -21.49 20.83
C ASN A 194 -8.60 -21.51 19.29
N LEU A 195 -8.13 -20.44 18.64
CA LEU A 195 -7.94 -20.39 17.19
C LEU A 195 -7.00 -21.49 16.70
N ILE A 196 -5.83 -21.62 17.32
CA ILE A 196 -4.85 -22.66 16.97
C ILE A 196 -5.46 -24.05 17.19
N GLY A 197 -6.22 -24.24 18.26
CA GLY A 197 -6.96 -25.49 18.51
C GLY A 197 -7.92 -25.83 17.39
N ASN A 198 -8.69 -24.85 16.92
CA ASN A 198 -9.64 -25.03 15.82
C ASN A 198 -8.95 -25.43 14.51
N PHE A 199 -7.87 -24.72 14.15
CA PHE A 199 -7.10 -25.05 12.95
C PHE A 199 -6.44 -26.43 13.03
N LYS A 200 -5.96 -26.85 14.20
CA LYS A 200 -5.42 -28.20 14.41
C LYS A 200 -6.50 -29.28 14.26
N ILE A 201 -7.72 -29.00 14.71
CA ILE A 201 -8.87 -29.91 14.56
C ILE A 201 -9.22 -30.05 13.08
N GLU A 202 -9.37 -28.92 12.36
CA GLU A 202 -9.69 -28.95 10.93
C GLU A 202 -8.59 -29.61 10.09
N TYR A 203 -7.32 -29.30 10.35
CA TYR A 203 -6.19 -29.94 9.68
C TYR A 203 -6.17 -31.46 9.89
N ARG A 204 -6.46 -31.92 11.11
CA ARG A 204 -6.57 -33.35 11.40
C ARG A 204 -7.77 -33.97 10.67
N ARG A 205 -8.90 -33.24 10.59
CA ARG A 205 -10.10 -33.67 9.86
C ARG A 205 -9.82 -33.89 8.37
N THR A 206 -9.07 -32.97 7.75
CA THR A 206 -8.74 -33.04 6.32
C THR A 206 -7.64 -34.06 6.00
N ASN A 207 -6.67 -34.26 6.90
CA ASN A 207 -5.57 -35.22 6.68
C ASN A 207 -5.92 -36.67 7.05
N ILE A 208 -6.94 -36.93 7.86
CA ILE A 208 -7.44 -38.30 8.09
C ILE A 208 -8.14 -38.84 6.83
N SER A 209 -8.65 -37.96 5.95
CA SER A 209 -9.26 -38.36 4.68
C SER A 209 -8.26 -38.69 3.56
N SER A 210 -6.95 -38.55 3.78
CA SER A 210 -5.91 -38.80 2.76
C SER A 210 -5.05 -40.05 3.01
N ASP A 211 -5.36 -40.87 4.02
CA ASP A 211 -4.58 -42.08 4.36
C ASP A 211 -5.40 -43.38 4.25
N GLY A 212 -6.44 -43.36 3.41
CA GLY A 212 -7.39 -44.46 3.24
C GLY A 212 -7.75 -44.74 1.78
N THR A 213 -6.74 -44.86 0.91
CA THR A 213 -6.81 -45.54 -0.40
C THR A 213 -5.49 -46.19 -0.71
#